data_AF-A0A1F1ZNQ9-F1
#
_entry.id   AF-A0A1F1ZNQ9-F1
#
_cell.length_a   1.000
_cell.length_b   1.000
_cell.length_c   1.000
_cell.angle_alpha   90.00
_cell.angle_beta   90.00
_cell.angle_gamma   90.00
#
_symmetry.space_group_name_H-M   'P 1'
#
loop_
_entity.id
_entity.type
_entity.pdbx_description
1 polymer ?
#
loop_
_entity_poly.entity_id
_entity_poly.type
_entity_poly.pdbx_seq_one_letter_code
_entity_poly.pdbx_strand_id
1 'polypeptide(L)'
;MPKPPKVGRPDGLAPSLKGAPEDVRFGVWAWLSVSAMQVLDGVVQFVGNLTDDRALRGQVAQQLKDDAFAKDVMEKNNLSMDSMVGMLNLSMTAITVLAAALCAFLTWRAGRGGNYSRMFLNVGSFYLAINALLLLFSKAPETLPLGFVVISGILTILSGVVAIVGVYFFSRPGNGTWLGWPTSEELRQYADALEKKQREDRKNRERAKNNNRAKAKDKPEKSSKSDKPSVNSRGK
;
A
#
# COMPACT_ATOMS: atom_id res chain seq x y z
N MET A 1 -22.27 10.29 -10.91
CA MET A 1 -21.94 8.91 -10.48
C MET A 1 -22.69 8.64 -9.18
N PRO A 2 -23.22 7.44 -8.92
CA PRO A 2 -23.83 7.15 -7.62
C PRO A 2 -22.78 7.33 -6.51
N LYS A 3 -23.17 7.91 -5.37
CA LYS A 3 -22.27 8.11 -4.24
C LYS A 3 -21.95 6.73 -3.63
N PRO A 4 -20.67 6.40 -3.40
CA PRO A 4 -20.30 5.14 -2.76
C PRO A 4 -20.86 5.12 -1.33
N PRO A 5 -21.27 3.94 -0.83
CA PRO A 5 -21.70 3.80 0.56
C PRO A 5 -20.54 4.21 1.49
N LYS A 6 -20.88 4.91 2.59
CA LYS A 6 -19.88 5.33 3.58
C LYS A 6 -19.34 4.09 4.28
N VAL A 7 -18.03 3.85 4.13
CA VAL A 7 -17.33 2.76 4.82
C VAL A 7 -16.72 3.32 6.11
N GLY A 8 -17.06 2.70 7.24
CA GLY A 8 -16.67 3.17 8.57
C GLY A 8 -17.88 3.45 9.45
N ARG A 9 -17.69 3.40 10.77
CA ARG A 9 -18.78 3.57 11.74
C ARG A 9 -19.43 4.96 11.58
N PRO A 10 -20.78 5.09 11.66
CA PRO A 10 -21.47 6.38 11.56
C PRO A 10 -21.00 7.41 12.60
N ASP A 11 -20.54 6.94 13.77
CA ASP A 11 -20.05 7.78 14.88
C ASP A 11 -18.51 7.98 14.89
N GLY A 12 -17.80 7.53 13.85
CA GLY A 12 -16.32 7.61 13.80
C GLY A 12 -15.60 6.45 14.50
N LEU A 13 -14.54 6.73 15.27
CA LEU A 13 -13.78 5.69 15.99
C LEU A 13 -14.48 5.32 17.30
N ALA A 14 -14.67 4.03 17.56
CA ALA A 14 -15.17 3.54 18.84
C ALA A 14 -14.33 4.09 20.01
N PRO A 15 -14.94 4.57 21.12
CA PRO A 15 -14.19 5.14 22.24
C PRO A 15 -13.26 4.12 22.93
N SER A 16 -13.60 2.82 22.91
CA SER A 16 -12.74 1.75 23.43
C SER A 16 -12.98 0.41 22.74
N LEU A 17 -12.03 -0.52 22.92
CA LEU A 17 -12.11 -1.91 22.44
C LEU A 17 -12.94 -2.83 23.38
N LYS A 18 -13.44 -2.32 24.53
CA LYS A 18 -14.15 -3.13 25.54
C LYS A 18 -15.50 -3.69 25.07
N GLY A 19 -16.13 -3.08 24.07
CA GLY A 19 -17.35 -3.58 23.43
C GLY A 19 -17.14 -4.23 22.06
N ALA A 20 -15.89 -4.42 21.64
CA ALA A 20 -15.58 -5.01 20.35
C ALA A 20 -15.84 -6.54 20.37
N PRO A 21 -16.33 -7.12 19.25
CA PRO A 21 -16.43 -8.57 19.10
C PRO A 21 -15.10 -9.26 19.42
N GLU A 22 -15.17 -10.46 19.98
CA GLU A 22 -13.97 -11.22 20.38
C GLU A 22 -13.00 -11.41 19.21
N ASP A 23 -13.53 -11.68 18.02
CA ASP A 23 -12.73 -11.79 16.79
C ASP A 23 -11.92 -10.52 16.48
N VAL A 24 -12.50 -9.33 16.70
CA VAL A 24 -11.79 -8.05 16.50
C VAL A 24 -10.69 -7.88 17.56
N ARG A 25 -10.92 -8.35 18.79
CA ARG A 25 -9.91 -8.33 19.85
C ARG A 25 -8.77 -9.29 19.52
N PHE A 26 -9.07 -10.51 19.05
CA PHE A 26 -8.05 -11.47 18.62
C PHE A 26 -7.25 -10.97 17.42
N GLY A 27 -7.89 -10.30 16.45
CA GLY A 27 -7.20 -9.65 15.35
C GLY A 27 -6.22 -8.56 15.82
N VAL A 28 -6.62 -7.74 16.80
CA VAL A 28 -5.73 -6.73 17.43
C VAL A 28 -4.57 -7.40 18.15
N TRP A 29 -4.81 -8.45 18.94
CA TRP A 29 -3.76 -9.17 19.66
C TRP A 29 -2.77 -9.88 18.73
N ALA A 30 -3.25 -10.46 17.63
CA ALA A 30 -2.41 -11.07 16.62
C ALA A 30 -1.44 -10.04 16.02
N TRP A 31 -1.95 -8.87 15.63
CA TRP A 31 -1.10 -7.81 15.08
C TRP A 31 -0.18 -7.15 16.11
N LEU A 32 -0.60 -7.01 17.37
CA LEU A 32 0.31 -6.57 18.44
C LEU A 32 1.45 -7.58 18.66
N SER A 33 1.16 -8.87 18.52
CA SER A 33 2.19 -9.91 18.58
C SER A 33 3.18 -9.79 17.41
N VAL A 34 2.69 -9.49 16.20
CA VAL A 34 3.54 -9.19 15.03
C VAL A 34 4.44 -7.98 15.31
N SER A 35 3.89 -6.89 15.84
CA SER A 35 4.68 -5.70 16.22
C SER A 35 5.74 -6.04 17.27
N ALA A 36 5.40 -6.84 18.29
CA ALA A 36 6.37 -7.28 19.29
C ALA A 36 7.49 -8.13 18.67
N MET A 37 7.15 -9.04 17.75
CA MET A 37 8.12 -9.86 17.03
C MET A 37 9.06 -9.03 16.15
N GLN A 38 8.56 -7.98 15.50
CA GLN A 38 9.39 -7.06 14.71
C GLN A 38 10.36 -6.24 15.56
N VAL A 39 9.94 -5.83 16.77
CA VAL A 39 10.85 -5.15 17.71
C VAL A 39 11.93 -6.11 18.18
N LEU A 40 11.57 -7.35 18.54
CA LEU A 40 12.54 -8.38 18.93
C LEU A 40 13.53 -8.67 17.80
N ASP A 41 13.02 -8.81 16.58
CA ASP A 41 13.86 -9.02 15.40
C ASP A 41 14.83 -7.84 15.16
N GLY A 42 14.34 -6.60 15.30
CA GLY A 42 15.19 -5.41 15.21
C GLY A 42 16.31 -5.40 16.26
N VAL A 43 16.04 -5.87 17.49
CA VAL A 43 17.07 -6.00 18.54
C VAL A 43 18.08 -7.11 18.19
N VAL A 44 17.60 -8.26 17.71
CA VAL A 44 18.45 -9.39 17.27
C VAL A 44 19.38 -8.94 16.14
N GLN A 45 18.86 -8.21 15.15
CA GLN A 45 19.66 -7.65 14.06
C GLN A 45 20.66 -6.61 14.55
N PHE A 46 20.25 -5.68 15.43
CA PHE A 46 21.13 -4.67 16.00
C PHE A 46 22.34 -5.29 16.71
N VAL A 47 22.09 -6.28 17.58
CA VAL A 47 23.14 -7.00 18.32
C VAL A 47 24.01 -7.85 17.38
N GLY A 48 23.40 -8.51 16.40
CA GLY A 48 24.12 -9.26 15.37
C GLY A 48 25.12 -8.38 14.61
N ASN A 49 24.67 -7.20 14.21
CA ASN A 49 25.46 -6.19 13.51
C ASN A 49 26.55 -5.54 14.37
N LEU A 50 26.39 -5.51 15.70
CA LEU A 50 27.47 -5.09 16.62
C LEU A 50 28.55 -6.16 16.76
N THR A 51 28.19 -7.43 16.56
CA THR A 51 29.11 -8.56 16.70
C THR A 51 29.90 -8.80 15.40
N ASP A 52 29.25 -8.64 14.25
CA ASP A 52 29.89 -8.65 12.94
C ASP A 52 29.31 -7.54 12.05
N ASP A 53 30.12 -6.51 11.80
CA ASP A 53 29.74 -5.33 11.03
C ASP A 53 30.16 -5.42 9.55
N ARG A 54 30.73 -6.55 9.10
CA ARG A 54 31.29 -6.70 7.74
C ARG A 54 30.25 -6.45 6.65
N ALA A 55 29.03 -6.94 6.87
CA ALA A 55 27.91 -6.71 5.96
C ALA A 55 27.58 -5.21 5.84
N LEU A 56 27.51 -4.51 6.98
CA LEU A 56 27.23 -3.08 7.03
C LEU A 56 28.36 -2.24 6.43
N ARG A 57 29.62 -2.60 6.71
CA ARG A 57 30.78 -1.98 6.05
C ARG A 57 30.71 -2.12 4.54
N GLY A 58 30.32 -3.30 4.05
CA GLY A 58 30.09 -3.53 2.62
C GLY A 58 29.01 -2.59 2.05
N GLN A 59 27.89 -2.44 2.76
CA GLN A 59 26.80 -1.54 2.36
C GLN A 59 27.22 -0.06 2.36
N VAL A 60 27.86 0.41 3.43
CA VAL A 60 28.37 1.79 3.51
C VAL A 60 29.43 2.05 2.43
N ALA A 61 30.32 1.09 2.19
CA ALA A 61 31.35 1.24 1.15
C ALA A 61 30.73 1.31 -0.24
N GLN A 62 29.67 0.56 -0.48
CA GLN A 62 28.91 0.64 -1.73
C GLN A 62 28.15 1.96 -1.84
N GLN A 63 27.51 2.41 -0.76
CA GLN A 63 26.78 3.68 -0.73
C GLN A 63 27.70 4.87 -0.97
N LEU A 64 28.92 4.88 -0.43
CA LEU A 64 29.92 5.92 -0.68
C LEU A 64 30.46 5.92 -2.12
N LYS A 65 30.40 4.78 -2.83
CA LYS A 65 30.77 4.70 -4.25
C LYS A 65 29.65 5.24 -5.13
N ASP A 66 28.41 4.95 -4.78
CA ASP A 66 27.24 5.21 -5.63
C ASP A 66 26.60 6.58 -5.35
N ASP A 67 26.76 7.13 -4.14
CA ASP A 67 26.12 8.37 -3.71
C ASP A 67 27.14 9.48 -3.39
N ALA A 68 27.25 10.45 -4.31
CA ALA A 68 28.10 11.62 -4.17
C ALA A 68 27.72 12.49 -2.97
N PHE A 69 26.44 12.50 -2.56
CA PHE A 69 25.99 13.21 -1.37
C PHE A 69 26.48 12.53 -0.10
N ALA A 70 26.40 11.20 -0.02
CA ALA A 70 26.93 10.45 1.12
C ALA A 70 28.44 10.69 1.29
N LYS A 71 29.17 10.77 0.19
CA LYS A 71 30.61 11.05 0.18
C LYS A 71 30.94 12.49 0.64
N ASP A 72 30.21 13.48 0.14
CA ASP A 72 30.33 14.89 0.55
C ASP A 72 30.02 15.09 2.04
N VAL A 73 29.00 14.40 2.57
CA VAL A 73 28.65 14.41 4.00
C VAL A 73 29.73 13.75 4.85
N MET A 74 30.36 12.67 4.37
CA MET A 74 31.47 12.02 5.07
C MET A 74 32.68 12.94 5.19
N GLU A 75 33.10 13.51 4.05
CA GLU A 75 34.29 14.37 3.96
C GLU A 75 34.10 15.68 4.73
N LYS A 76 32.92 16.33 4.62
CA LYS A 76 32.64 17.60 5.34
C LYS A 76 32.58 17.45 6.86
N ASN A 77 32.09 16.32 7.35
CA ASN A 77 31.90 16.09 8.78
C ASN A 77 33.05 15.25 9.40
N ASN A 78 34.11 14.95 8.65
CA ASN A 78 35.21 14.07 9.07
C ASN A 78 34.72 12.75 9.69
N LEU A 79 33.65 12.17 9.12
CA LEU A 79 33.06 10.94 9.64
C LEU A 79 33.94 9.75 9.27
N SER A 80 34.29 8.93 10.25
CA SER A 80 34.94 7.65 9.98
C SER A 80 33.95 6.63 9.41
N MET A 81 34.49 5.62 8.73
CA MET A 81 33.72 4.47 8.26
C MET A 81 32.92 3.81 9.40
N ASP A 82 33.53 3.70 10.58
CA ASP A 82 32.93 3.09 11.77
C ASP A 82 31.72 3.91 12.28
N SER A 83 31.83 5.24 12.25
CA SER A 83 30.72 6.14 12.60
C SER A 83 29.56 6.01 11.63
N MET A 84 29.82 5.87 10.34
CA MET A 84 28.78 5.66 9.33
C MET A 84 28.10 4.29 9.48
N VAL A 85 28.86 3.24 9.75
CA VAL A 85 28.34 1.89 10.02
C VAL A 85 27.47 1.88 11.29
N GLY A 86 27.93 2.52 12.36
CA GLY A 86 27.15 2.69 13.59
C GLY A 86 25.85 3.47 13.36
N MET A 87 25.91 4.56 12.58
CA MET A 87 24.73 5.34 12.20
C MET A 87 23.77 4.54 11.31
N LEU A 88 24.28 3.72 10.39
CA LEU A 88 23.46 2.84 9.56
C LEU A 88 22.75 1.78 10.41
N ASN A 89 23.47 1.09 11.31
CA ASN A 89 22.87 0.09 12.19
C ASN A 89 21.80 0.71 13.11
N LEU A 90 22.09 1.88 13.69
CA LEU A 90 21.15 2.61 14.53
C LEU A 90 19.92 3.06 13.74
N SER A 91 20.12 3.61 12.54
CA SER A 91 19.01 4.09 11.69
C SER A 91 18.13 2.95 11.20
N MET A 92 18.70 1.81 10.77
CA MET A 92 17.95 0.60 10.43
C MET A 92 17.10 0.14 11.61
N THR A 93 17.70 0.04 12.79
CA THR A 93 16.99 -0.38 14.01
C THR A 93 15.88 0.60 14.39
N ALA A 94 16.16 1.91 14.31
CA ALA A 94 15.19 2.95 14.60
C ALA A 94 14.00 2.91 13.62
N ILE A 95 14.26 2.71 12.32
CA ILE A 95 13.21 2.58 11.31
C ILE A 95 12.36 1.33 11.59
N THR A 96 12.97 0.19 11.92
CA THR A 96 12.23 -1.03 12.26
C THR A 96 11.34 -0.84 13.50
N VAL A 97 11.87 -0.22 14.55
CA VAL A 97 11.10 0.07 15.77
C VAL A 97 9.97 1.07 15.50
N LEU A 98 10.23 2.12 14.72
CA LEU A 98 9.20 3.08 14.30
C LEU A 98 8.11 2.41 13.46
N ALA A 99 8.49 1.54 12.52
CA ALA A 99 7.54 0.77 11.72
C ALA A 99 6.68 -0.14 12.59
N ALA A 100 7.27 -0.82 13.58
CA ALA A 100 6.53 -1.65 14.53
C ALA A 100 5.58 -0.81 15.41
N ALA A 101 6.02 0.37 15.88
CA ALA A 101 5.18 1.28 16.66
C ALA A 101 4.00 1.85 15.84
N LEU A 102 4.25 2.22 14.59
CA LEU A 102 3.20 2.64 13.64
C LEU A 102 2.22 1.50 13.38
N CYS A 103 2.71 0.26 13.22
CA CYS A 103 1.88 -0.93 13.06
C CYS A 103 0.99 -1.17 14.28
N ALA A 104 1.54 -1.07 15.49
CA ALA A 104 0.78 -1.19 16.74
C ALA A 104 -0.30 -0.10 16.86
N PHE A 105 0.05 1.16 16.54
CA PHE A 105 -0.89 2.28 16.53
C PHE A 105 -2.03 2.09 15.52
N LEU A 106 -1.69 1.68 14.29
CA LEU A 106 -2.66 1.40 13.24
C LEU A 106 -3.55 0.21 13.61
N THR A 107 -3.01 -0.80 14.28
CA THR A 107 -3.78 -1.94 14.80
C THR A 107 -4.80 -1.50 15.85
N TRP A 108 -4.38 -0.66 16.80
CA TRP A 108 -5.30 -0.09 17.78
C TRP A 108 -6.40 0.74 17.11
N ARG A 109 -6.04 1.53 16.10
CA ARG A 109 -6.99 2.34 15.32
C ARG A 109 -7.92 1.49 14.44
N ALA A 110 -7.44 0.38 13.90
CA ALA A 110 -8.21 -0.56 13.09
C ALA A 110 -9.27 -1.28 13.92
N GLY A 111 -8.90 -1.75 15.11
CA GLY A 111 -9.84 -2.37 16.06
C GLY A 111 -10.94 -1.41 16.55
N ARG A 112 -10.65 -0.10 16.54
CA ARG A 112 -11.63 0.96 16.86
C ARG A 112 -12.52 1.38 15.69
N GLY A 113 -12.37 0.83 14.49
CA GLY A 113 -13.25 1.18 13.37
C GLY A 113 -12.57 1.86 12.17
N GLY A 114 -11.26 2.10 12.22
CA GLY A 114 -10.55 2.86 11.18
C GLY A 114 -10.43 2.11 9.85
N ASN A 115 -11.12 2.59 8.80
CA ASN A 115 -11.11 1.97 7.48
C ASN A 115 -9.71 1.99 6.81
N TYR A 116 -9.02 3.14 6.84
CA TYR A 116 -7.66 3.27 6.29
C TYR A 116 -6.64 2.37 7.01
N SER A 117 -6.79 2.20 8.32
CA SER A 117 -5.88 1.34 9.09
C SER A 117 -6.04 -0.13 8.71
N ARG A 118 -7.25 -0.59 8.39
CA ARG A 118 -7.45 -1.97 7.90
C ARG A 118 -6.87 -2.21 6.52
N MET A 119 -7.01 -1.24 5.61
CA MET A 119 -6.40 -1.34 4.29
C MET A 119 -4.87 -1.43 4.40
N PHE A 120 -4.28 -0.63 5.29
CA PHE A 120 -2.86 -0.70 5.58
C PHE A 120 -2.45 -2.05 6.18
N LEU A 121 -3.21 -2.58 7.15
CA LEU A 121 -2.92 -3.89 7.74
C LEU A 121 -3.05 -5.02 6.70
N ASN A 122 -4.05 -4.98 5.81
CA ASN A 122 -4.16 -5.94 4.71
C ASN A 122 -2.92 -5.91 3.82
N VAL A 123 -2.53 -4.73 3.33
CA VAL A 123 -1.32 -4.57 2.50
C VAL A 123 -0.07 -5.00 3.28
N GLY A 124 0.03 -4.62 4.55
CA GLY A 124 1.12 -5.02 5.44
C GLY A 124 1.21 -6.54 5.64
N SER A 125 0.08 -7.24 5.75
CA SER A 125 0.06 -8.71 5.83
C SER A 125 0.56 -9.35 4.55
N PHE A 126 0.12 -8.86 3.39
CA PHE A 126 0.63 -9.36 2.12
C PHE A 126 2.13 -9.14 1.99
N TYR A 127 2.61 -7.94 2.38
CA TYR A 127 4.04 -7.65 2.40
C TYR A 127 4.81 -8.61 3.32
N LEU A 128 4.35 -8.80 4.57
CA LEU A 128 5.01 -9.69 5.53
C LEU A 128 4.97 -11.15 5.09
N ALA A 129 3.87 -11.60 4.50
CA ALA A 129 3.73 -12.95 3.97
C ALA A 129 4.68 -13.20 2.79
N ILE A 130 4.75 -12.26 1.84
CA ILE A 130 5.70 -12.33 0.73
C ILE A 130 7.13 -12.29 1.27
N ASN A 131 7.42 -11.43 2.23
CA ASN A 131 8.76 -11.34 2.82
C ASN A 131 9.17 -12.65 3.50
N ALA A 132 8.26 -13.27 4.28
CA ALA A 132 8.49 -14.58 4.88
C ALA A 132 8.74 -15.68 3.83
N LEU A 133 8.00 -15.66 2.71
CA LEU A 133 8.20 -16.58 1.60
C LEU A 133 9.54 -16.35 0.89
N LEU A 134 9.90 -15.09 0.61
CA LEU A 134 11.18 -14.75 -0.02
C LEU A 134 12.36 -15.16 0.86
N LEU A 135 12.22 -15.01 2.18
CA LEU A 135 13.24 -15.42 3.13
C LEU A 135 13.52 -16.93 3.09
N LEU A 136 12.48 -17.75 2.84
CA LEU A 136 12.64 -19.21 2.69
C LEU A 136 13.54 -19.58 1.50
N PHE A 137 13.55 -18.76 0.45
CA PHE A 137 14.39 -18.95 -0.74
C PHE A 137 15.71 -18.17 -0.67
N SER A 138 15.92 -17.40 0.39
CA SER A 138 17.13 -16.59 0.56
C SER A 138 18.30 -17.44 1.05
N LYS A 139 19.51 -17.13 0.58
CA LYS A 139 20.74 -17.72 1.13
C LYS A 139 21.10 -17.01 2.42
N ALA A 140 21.56 -17.77 3.42
CA ALA A 140 22.08 -17.20 4.65
C ALA A 140 23.29 -16.30 4.34
N PRO A 141 23.35 -15.08 4.90
CA PRO A 141 24.52 -14.22 4.74
C PRO A 141 25.75 -14.87 5.39
N GLU A 142 26.87 -14.92 4.66
CA GLU A 142 28.12 -15.55 5.12
C GLU A 142 28.79 -14.79 6.29
N THR A 143 28.36 -13.56 6.53
CA THR A 143 29.00 -12.61 7.47
C THR A 143 28.22 -12.41 8.77
N LEU A 144 27.17 -13.20 9.04
CA LEU A 144 26.45 -13.13 10.32
C LEU A 144 26.52 -14.47 11.03
N PRO A 145 26.68 -14.52 12.37
CA PRO A 145 26.66 -15.78 13.09
C PRO A 145 25.32 -16.49 12.87
N LEU A 146 25.39 -17.78 12.50
CA LEU A 146 24.25 -18.58 12.05
C LEU A 146 23.06 -18.53 13.02
N GLY A 147 23.32 -18.45 14.33
CA GLY A 147 22.28 -18.35 15.37
C GLY A 147 21.37 -17.12 15.22
N PHE A 148 21.94 -15.93 14.97
CA PHE A 148 21.15 -14.71 14.80
C PHE A 148 20.31 -14.76 13.52
N VAL A 149 20.87 -15.31 12.44
CA VAL A 149 20.17 -15.50 11.16
C VAL A 149 18.97 -16.43 11.32
N VAL A 150 19.13 -17.55 12.02
CA VAL A 150 18.05 -18.53 12.25
C VAL A 150 16.94 -17.94 13.12
N ILE A 151 17.30 -17.24 14.21
CA ILE A 151 16.32 -16.62 15.10
C ILE A 151 15.52 -15.55 14.35
N SER A 152 16.20 -14.68 13.60
CA SER A 152 15.56 -13.65 12.78
C SER A 152 14.63 -14.24 11.73
N GLY A 153 15.05 -15.34 11.09
CA GLY A 153 14.22 -16.08 10.14
C GLY A 153 12.94 -16.65 10.75
N ILE A 154 13.05 -17.28 11.93
CA ILE A 154 11.88 -17.81 12.65
C ILE A 154 10.92 -16.67 13.02
N LEU A 155 11.43 -15.57 13.56
CA LEU A 155 10.62 -14.40 13.92
C LEU A 155 9.89 -13.83 12.70
N THR A 156 10.58 -13.72 11.57
CA THR A 156 10.00 -13.21 10.32
C THR A 156 8.89 -14.13 9.80
N ILE A 157 9.13 -15.44 9.74
CA ILE A 157 8.13 -16.42 9.27
C ILE A 157 6.90 -16.44 10.18
N LEU A 158 7.10 -16.50 11.50
CA LEU A 158 5.98 -16.47 12.46
C LEU A 158 5.20 -15.16 12.33
N SER A 159 5.88 -14.01 12.19
CA SER A 159 5.23 -12.72 12.00
C SER A 159 4.36 -12.68 10.73
N GLY A 160 4.82 -13.28 9.63
CA GLY A 160 4.07 -13.38 8.38
C GLY A 160 2.79 -14.21 8.53
N VAL A 161 2.87 -15.37 9.19
CA VAL A 161 1.70 -16.24 9.43
C VAL A 161 0.69 -15.55 10.36
N VAL A 162 1.16 -14.97 11.46
CA VAL A 162 0.29 -14.29 12.43
C VAL A 162 -0.38 -13.05 11.82
N ALA A 163 0.29 -12.33 10.92
CA ALA A 163 -0.30 -11.20 10.20
C ALA A 163 -1.51 -11.63 9.35
N ILE A 164 -1.38 -12.72 8.58
CA ILE A 164 -2.49 -13.29 7.80
C ILE A 164 -3.66 -13.68 8.71
N VAL A 165 -3.36 -14.35 9.83
CA VAL A 165 -4.37 -14.73 10.82
C VAL A 165 -5.08 -13.49 11.40
N GLY A 166 -4.34 -12.42 11.69
CA GLY A 166 -4.91 -11.15 12.14
C GLY A 166 -5.88 -10.52 11.13
N VAL A 167 -5.53 -10.55 9.84
CA VAL A 167 -6.41 -10.09 8.75
C VAL A 167 -7.65 -10.99 8.60
N TYR A 168 -7.47 -12.30 8.74
CA TYR A 168 -8.58 -13.25 8.69
C TYR A 168 -9.62 -12.95 9.78
N PHE A 169 -9.19 -12.70 11.02
CA PHE A 169 -10.08 -12.30 12.10
C PHE A 169 -10.81 -10.96 11.82
N PHE A 170 -10.14 -9.97 11.23
CA PHE A 170 -10.79 -8.71 10.84
C PHE A 170 -11.78 -8.85 9.68
N SER A 171 -11.66 -9.90 8.87
CA SER A 171 -12.46 -10.09 7.66
C SER A 171 -13.72 -10.93 7.88
N ARG A 172 -13.98 -11.39 9.11
CA ARG A 172 -15.15 -12.23 9.43
C ARG A 172 -16.46 -11.44 9.27
N PRO A 173 -17.50 -12.00 8.61
CA PRO A 173 -18.75 -11.28 8.33
C PRO A 173 -19.50 -10.83 9.60
N GLY A 174 -19.35 -11.57 10.71
CA GLY A 174 -19.92 -11.19 12.02
C GLY A 174 -19.35 -9.88 12.59
N ASN A 175 -18.21 -9.42 12.10
CA ASN A 175 -17.58 -8.18 12.54
C ASN A 175 -18.03 -6.96 11.72
N GLY A 176 -18.77 -7.16 10.62
CA GLY A 176 -19.14 -6.10 9.69
C GLY A 176 -19.92 -4.95 10.33
N THR A 177 -20.83 -5.25 11.27
CA THR A 177 -21.63 -4.24 11.98
C THR A 177 -20.80 -3.36 12.92
N TRP A 178 -19.85 -3.96 13.66
CA TRP A 178 -18.90 -3.22 14.50
C TRP A 178 -17.92 -2.41 13.66
N LEU A 179 -17.48 -2.99 12.55
CA LEU A 179 -16.46 -2.44 11.69
C LEU A 179 -17.00 -1.39 10.71
N GLY A 180 -18.32 -1.21 10.63
CA GLY A 180 -19.00 -0.24 9.76
C GLY A 180 -18.93 -0.64 8.28
N TRP A 181 -19.02 -1.93 7.99
CA TRP A 181 -19.15 -2.43 6.63
C TRP A 181 -20.54 -2.05 6.10
N PRO A 182 -20.66 -1.57 4.84
CA PRO A 182 -21.95 -1.35 4.23
C PRO A 182 -22.75 -2.64 4.28
N THR A 183 -24.02 -2.54 4.63
CA THR A 183 -24.89 -3.72 4.68
C THR A 183 -24.98 -4.33 3.28
N SER A 184 -25.13 -5.66 3.17
CA SER A 184 -25.25 -6.35 1.88
C SER A 184 -26.35 -5.77 0.97
N GLU A 185 -27.40 -5.19 1.56
CA GLU A 185 -28.45 -4.47 0.84
C GLU A 185 -27.98 -3.13 0.27
N GLU A 186 -27.20 -2.33 1.02
CA GLU A 186 -26.67 -1.05 0.55
C GLU A 186 -25.64 -1.26 -0.59
N LEU A 187 -24.86 -2.34 -0.50
CA LEU A 187 -23.97 -2.79 -1.58
C LEU A 187 -24.73 -3.22 -2.83
N ARG A 188 -25.83 -3.98 -2.67
CA ARG A 188 -26.69 -4.39 -3.79
C ARG A 188 -27.37 -3.20 -4.45
N GLN A 189 -27.92 -2.27 -3.67
CA GLN A 189 -28.54 -1.04 -4.18
C GLN A 189 -27.52 -0.17 -4.93
N TYR A 190 -26.28 -0.08 -4.44
CA TYR A 190 -25.20 0.61 -5.14
C TYR A 190 -24.79 -0.09 -6.45
N ALA A 191 -24.69 -1.43 -6.44
CA ALA A 191 -24.40 -2.22 -7.63
C ALA A 191 -25.50 -2.05 -8.70
N ASP A 192 -26.77 -2.13 -8.31
CA ASP A 192 -27.92 -1.92 -9.18
C ASP A 192 -27.96 -0.48 -9.73
N ALA A 193 -27.62 0.52 -8.91
CA ALA A 193 -27.53 1.91 -9.34
C ALA A 193 -26.37 2.15 -10.32
N LEU A 194 -25.24 1.48 -10.15
CA LEU A 194 -24.12 1.50 -11.09
C LEU A 194 -24.50 0.84 -12.41
N GLU A 195 -25.12 -0.34 -12.38
CA GLU A 195 -25.57 -1.03 -13.59
C GLU A 195 -26.60 -0.22 -14.37
N LYS A 196 -27.59 0.37 -13.69
CA LYS A 196 -28.57 1.25 -14.33
C LYS A 196 -27.89 2.43 -15.01
N LYS A 197 -26.94 3.07 -14.32
CA LYS A 197 -26.20 4.20 -14.88
C LYS A 197 -25.31 3.79 -16.07
N GLN A 198 -24.64 2.64 -16.01
CA GLN A 198 -23.86 2.11 -17.14
C GLN A 198 -24.73 1.78 -18.35
N ARG A 199 -25.93 1.22 -18.11
CA ARG A 199 -26.92 0.96 -19.18
C ARG A 199 -27.44 2.25 -19.79
N GLU A 200 -27.68 3.29 -18.99
CA GLU A 200 -28.08 4.61 -19.46
C GLU A 200 -26.96 5.30 -20.26
N ASP A 201 -25.72 5.28 -19.76
CA ASP A 201 -24.54 5.84 -20.43
C ASP A 201 -24.29 5.12 -21.77
N ARG A 202 -24.49 3.80 -21.83
CA ARG A 202 -24.42 3.01 -23.07
C ARG A 202 -25.53 3.39 -24.06
N LYS A 203 -26.78 3.50 -23.61
CA LYS A 203 -27.91 3.93 -24.45
C LYS A 203 -27.72 5.36 -24.97
N ASN A 204 -27.21 6.27 -24.15
CA ASN A 204 -26.91 7.64 -24.58
C ASN A 204 -25.76 7.69 -25.60
N ARG A 205 -24.72 6.86 -25.44
CA ARG A 205 -23.65 6.72 -26.44
C ARG A 205 -24.17 6.16 -27.76
N GLU A 206 -25.05 5.16 -27.72
CA GLU A 206 -25.67 4.59 -28.92
C GLU A 206 -26.60 5.60 -29.61
N ARG A 207 -27.42 6.33 -28.85
CA ARG A 207 -28.26 7.43 -29.36
C ARG A 207 -27.42 8.56 -29.97
N ALA A 208 -26.34 8.97 -29.33
CA ALA A 208 -25.43 9.99 -29.86
C ALA A 208 -24.76 9.55 -31.16
N LYS A 209 -24.32 8.29 -31.25
CA LYS A 209 -23.78 7.70 -32.49
C LYS A 209 -24.82 7.68 -33.60
N ASN A 210 -26.07 7.29 -33.31
CA ASN A 210 -27.13 7.24 -34.30
C ASN A 210 -27.53 8.63 -34.79
N ASN A 211 -27.62 9.60 -33.87
CA ASN A 211 -27.96 10.98 -34.20
C ASN A 211 -26.85 11.66 -35.04
N ASN A 212 -25.58 11.38 -34.74
CA ASN A 212 -24.46 11.83 -35.56
C ASN A 212 -24.45 11.16 -36.95
N ARG A 213 -24.80 9.88 -37.05
CA ARG A 213 -24.97 9.19 -38.35
C ARG A 213 -26.13 9.75 -39.18
N ALA A 214 -27.25 10.10 -38.54
CA ALA A 214 -28.38 10.72 -39.21
C ALA A 214 -28.01 12.13 -39.73
N LYS A 215 -27.38 12.96 -38.90
CA LYS A 215 -26.89 14.29 -39.31
C LYS A 215 -25.81 14.25 -40.40
N ALA A 216 -25.02 13.18 -40.47
CA ALA A 216 -24.04 12.98 -41.54
C ALA A 216 -24.69 12.60 -42.88
N LYS A 217 -25.87 11.95 -42.85
CA LYS A 217 -26.65 11.61 -44.06
C LYS A 217 -27.48 12.77 -44.60
N ASP A 218 -27.89 13.71 -43.74
CA ASP A 218 -28.69 14.89 -44.11
C ASP A 218 -27.85 16.12 -44.56
N LYS A 219 -26.52 16.01 -44.65
CA LYS A 219 -25.68 17.08 -45.20
C LYS A 219 -25.75 16.98 -46.74
N PRO A 220 -26.42 17.91 -47.45
CA PRO A 220 -26.49 17.84 -48.91
C PRO A 220 -25.11 18.13 -49.49
N GLU A 221 -24.67 17.30 -50.45
CA GLU A 221 -23.62 17.64 -51.39
C GLU A 221 -24.00 18.95 -52.11
N LYS A 222 -23.45 20.08 -51.65
CA LYS A 222 -23.45 21.31 -52.44
C LYS A 222 -22.46 21.14 -53.59
N SER A 223 -22.99 20.59 -54.68
CA SER A 223 -22.69 20.86 -56.09
C SER A 223 -21.39 21.63 -56.37
N SER A 224 -20.38 20.89 -56.85
CA SER A 224 -19.35 21.40 -57.73
C SER A 224 -19.97 21.81 -59.07
N LYS A 225 -20.40 23.06 -59.21
CA LYS A 225 -20.61 23.71 -60.51
C LYS A 225 -20.51 25.22 -60.33
N SER A 226 -19.34 25.77 -60.65
CA SER A 226 -19.19 27.18 -60.99
C SER A 226 -18.41 27.24 -62.30
N ASP A 227 -19.17 27.47 -63.36
CA ASP A 227 -18.70 27.81 -64.69
C ASP A 227 -17.62 28.90 -64.62
N LYS A 228 -16.58 28.73 -65.44
CA LYS A 228 -15.67 29.82 -65.81
C LYS A 228 -16.39 30.74 -66.79
N PRO A 229 -16.38 32.07 -66.56
CA PRO A 229 -16.29 33.02 -67.64
C PRO A 229 -14.86 33.54 -67.72
N SER A 230 -14.27 33.33 -68.88
CA SER A 230 -13.05 33.98 -69.35
C SER A 230 -13.28 35.46 -69.67
N VAL A 231 -12.18 36.23 -69.68
CA VAL A 231 -11.96 37.53 -70.37
C VAL A 231 -12.35 38.77 -69.55
N ASN A 232 -11.40 39.47 -68.91
CA ASN A 232 -10.43 40.49 -69.40
C ASN A 232 -10.99 41.93 -69.32
N SER A 233 -10.37 42.81 -68.52
CA SER A 233 -9.55 43.93 -69.03
C SER A 233 -9.40 45.09 -68.02
N ARG A 234 -8.17 45.63 -68.03
CA ARG A 234 -7.74 47.02 -67.83
C ARG A 234 -7.72 47.65 -66.43
N GLY A 235 -6.50 48.04 -66.06
CA GLY A 235 -6.19 48.90 -64.93
C GLY A 235 -4.69 49.22 -64.79
N LYS A 236 -3.96 49.44 -65.89
CA LYS A 236 -2.81 50.35 -66.01
C LYS A 236 -2.73 50.82 -67.45
#